data_AF-A0A2V9X9B2-F1
#
_entry.id   AF-A0A2V9X9B2-F1
#
_cell.length_a   1.000
_cell.length_b   1.000
_cell.length_c   1.000
_cell.angle_alpha   90.00
_cell.angle_beta   90.00
_cell.angle_gamma   90.00
#
_symmetry.space_group_name_H-M   'P 1'
#
loop_
_entity.id
_entity.type
_entity.pdbx_description
1 polymer ?
#
loop_
_entity_poly.entity_id
_entity_poly.type
_entity_poly.pdbx_seq_one_letter_code
_entity_poly.pdbx_strand_id
1 'polypeptide(L)'
;MRKLILSNYQAPGDVLMLTAAVRDLHQCYPNQFITDVRTSCTPLWQNNPYLTPLDTADPEAECLPCEYPLIHHSDRRAAHFLNGFIEFLNDDLTLRIKLTRFKGDIHLSAAEKAAPSVVEQLTGLDVPYWVNGRRWWTILKVGFCSSRLAKRTIITRASAT
;
A
#
# COMPACT_ATOMS: atom_id res chain seq x y z
N MET A 1 -10.14 2.81 24.01
CA MET A 1 -9.69 2.86 22.60
C MET A 1 -10.76 2.22 21.76
N ARG A 2 -11.14 2.82 20.63
CA ARG A 2 -12.13 2.23 19.71
C ARG A 2 -11.45 1.13 18.89
N LYS A 3 -12.08 -0.05 18.81
CA LYS A 3 -11.56 -1.19 18.03
C LYS A 3 -12.23 -1.18 16.66
N LEU A 4 -11.44 -1.16 15.60
CA LEU A 4 -11.93 -1.12 14.22
C LEU A 4 -11.36 -2.28 13.41
N ILE A 5 -12.20 -2.99 12.66
CA ILE A 5 -11.80 -3.97 11.67
C ILE A 5 -12.18 -3.42 10.29
N LEU A 6 -11.18 -2.95 9.55
CA LEU A 6 -11.38 -2.34 8.23
C LEU A 6 -11.34 -3.40 7.14
N SER A 7 -12.42 -3.57 6.39
CA SER A 7 -12.50 -4.57 5.32
C SER A 7 -12.51 -3.94 3.92
N ASN A 8 -11.73 -4.49 3.00
CA ASN A 8 -11.73 -4.08 1.59
C ASN A 8 -11.16 -5.20 0.70
N TYR A 9 -11.94 -5.62 -0.30
CA TYR A 9 -11.59 -6.76 -1.16
C TYR A 9 -11.28 -6.37 -2.61
N GLN A 10 -10.97 -5.08 -2.86
CA GLN A 10 -10.63 -4.58 -4.18
C GLN A 10 -9.19 -4.95 -4.59
N ALA A 11 -8.68 -4.38 -5.68
CA ALA A 11 -7.39 -4.74 -6.24
C ALA A 11 -6.22 -4.28 -5.35
N PRO A 12 -5.01 -4.84 -5.51
CA PRO A 12 -3.86 -4.48 -4.67
C PRO A 12 -3.53 -2.98 -4.68
N GLY A 13 -3.76 -2.29 -5.79
CA GLY A 13 -3.55 -0.84 -5.90
C GLY A 13 -4.50 -0.03 -5.01
N ASP A 14 -5.73 -0.51 -4.85
CA ASP A 14 -6.73 0.10 -3.98
C ASP A 14 -6.38 -0.14 -2.51
N VAL A 15 -6.13 -1.40 -2.15
CA VAL A 15 -5.74 -1.78 -0.78
C VAL A 15 -4.47 -1.04 -0.35
N LEU A 16 -3.55 -0.78 -1.28
CA LEU A 16 -2.37 0.06 -1.01
C LEU A 16 -2.74 1.49 -0.57
N MET A 17 -3.80 2.09 -1.09
CA MET A 17 -4.25 3.40 -0.60
C MET A 17 -4.85 3.31 0.81
N LEU A 18 -5.55 2.21 1.13
CA LEU A 18 -6.07 1.97 2.48
C LEU A 18 -4.93 1.93 3.53
N THR A 19 -3.76 1.40 3.18
CA THR A 19 -2.59 1.43 4.09
C THR A 19 -2.18 2.85 4.49
N ALA A 20 -2.27 3.82 3.57
CA ALA A 20 -1.99 5.21 3.86
C ALA A 20 -3.04 5.82 4.80
N ALA A 21 -4.32 5.48 4.58
CA ALA A 21 -5.40 5.96 5.43
C ALA A 21 -5.28 5.43 6.88
N VAL A 22 -4.88 4.17 7.07
CA VAL A 22 -4.62 3.60 8.41
C VAL A 22 -3.46 4.32 9.09
N ARG A 23 -2.33 4.52 8.40
CA ARG A 23 -1.22 5.32 8.93
C ARG A 23 -1.71 6.69 9.39
N ASP A 24 -2.46 7.38 8.54
CA ASP A 24 -2.87 8.76 8.80
C ASP A 24 -3.94 8.86 9.89
N LEU A 25 -4.80 7.85 10.05
CA LEU A 25 -5.69 7.69 11.20
C LEU A 25 -4.89 7.71 12.51
N HIS A 26 -3.88 6.85 12.61
CA HIS A 26 -3.05 6.74 13.83
C HIS A 26 -2.15 7.94 14.07
N GLN A 27 -1.69 8.61 13.01
CA GLN A 27 -0.92 9.85 13.16
C GLN A 27 -1.78 11.03 13.60
N CYS A 28 -3.00 11.15 13.08
CA CYS A 28 -3.93 12.23 13.48
C CYS A 28 -4.57 11.97 14.85
N TYR A 29 -4.77 10.71 15.21
CA TYR A 29 -5.43 10.29 16.45
C TYR A 29 -4.61 9.24 17.23
N PRO A 30 -3.43 9.62 17.76
CA PRO A 30 -2.57 8.68 18.48
C PRO A 30 -3.27 8.05 19.68
N ASN A 31 -3.14 6.72 19.82
CA ASN A 31 -3.68 5.93 20.93
C ASN A 31 -5.20 6.00 21.11
N GLN A 32 -5.96 6.40 20.08
CA GLN A 32 -7.43 6.42 20.14
C GLN A 32 -8.06 5.17 19.53
N PHE A 33 -7.37 4.55 18.58
CA PHE A 33 -7.85 3.41 17.81
C PHE A 33 -6.95 2.18 17.96
N ILE A 34 -7.56 1.00 17.98
CA ILE A 34 -6.91 -0.28 17.75
C ILE A 34 -7.48 -0.78 16.43
N THR A 35 -6.64 -0.99 15.42
CA THR A 35 -7.10 -1.33 14.08
C THR A 35 -6.60 -2.70 13.64
N ASP A 36 -7.49 -3.46 13.00
CA ASP A 36 -7.18 -4.65 12.23
C ASP A 36 -7.78 -4.53 10.82
N VAL A 37 -7.42 -5.42 9.90
CA VAL A 37 -7.87 -5.38 8.51
C VAL A 37 -8.33 -6.73 7.97
N ARG A 38 -9.28 -6.72 7.04
CA ARG A 38 -9.72 -7.91 6.27
C ARG A 38 -9.65 -7.57 4.79
N THR A 39 -8.59 -8.00 4.11
CA THR A 39 -8.36 -7.63 2.70
C THR A 39 -7.93 -8.79 1.83
N SER A 40 -8.11 -8.65 0.52
CA SER A 40 -7.68 -9.62 -0.50
C SER A 40 -6.14 -9.75 -0.62
N CYS A 41 -5.42 -8.72 -0.16
CA CYS A 41 -3.98 -8.55 -0.37
C CYS A 41 -3.22 -8.49 0.95
N THR A 42 -3.34 -9.56 1.76
CA THR A 42 -2.74 -9.64 3.10
C THR A 42 -1.24 -9.34 3.19
N PRO A 43 -0.37 -9.65 2.19
CA PRO A 43 1.05 -9.32 2.28
C PRO A 43 1.35 -7.82 2.39
N LEU A 44 0.47 -6.94 1.89
CA LEU A 44 0.65 -5.49 2.01
C LEU A 44 0.66 -4.99 3.46
N TRP A 45 0.05 -5.76 4.35
CA TRP A 45 -0.15 -5.41 5.76
C TRP A 45 0.86 -6.06 6.70
N GLN A 46 1.74 -6.92 6.17
CA GLN A 46 2.78 -7.55 6.97
C GLN A 46 3.71 -6.49 7.59
N ASN A 47 4.10 -6.73 8.83
CA ASN A 47 4.95 -5.84 9.64
C ASN A 47 4.40 -4.41 9.81
N ASN A 48 3.13 -4.15 9.51
CA ASN A 48 2.55 -2.83 9.68
C ASN A 48 2.39 -2.51 11.19
N PRO A 49 3.05 -1.46 11.71
CA PRO A 49 3.08 -1.16 13.15
C PRO A 49 1.75 -0.63 13.69
N TYR A 50 0.81 -0.28 12.80
CA TYR A 50 -0.49 0.26 13.18
C TYR A 50 -1.56 -0.83 13.36
N LEU A 51 -1.25 -2.08 13.01
CA LEU A 51 -2.20 -3.18 13.13
C LEU A 51 -2.03 -3.97 14.42
N THR A 52 -3.15 -4.31 15.03
CA THR A 52 -3.25 -5.26 16.13
C THR A 52 -4.32 -6.28 15.74
N PRO A 53 -4.02 -7.59 15.71
CA PRO A 53 -5.02 -8.60 15.41
C PRO A 53 -6.22 -8.49 16.36
N LEU A 54 -7.42 -8.43 15.79
CA LEU A 54 -8.68 -8.39 16.52
C LEU A 54 -9.52 -9.62 16.16
N ASP A 55 -10.25 -10.14 17.14
CA ASP A 55 -11.24 -11.18 16.91
C ASP A 55 -12.47 -10.57 16.23
N THR A 56 -12.93 -11.16 15.14
CA THR A 56 -14.18 -10.75 14.47
C THR A 56 -15.42 -11.01 15.30
N ALA A 57 -15.34 -11.89 16.31
CA ALA A 57 -16.41 -12.14 17.26
C ALA A 57 -16.38 -11.20 18.47
N ASP A 58 -15.39 -10.29 18.56
CA ASP A 58 -15.33 -9.30 19.64
C ASP A 58 -16.50 -8.31 19.50
N PRO A 59 -17.44 -8.25 20.46
CA PRO A 59 -18.61 -7.36 20.38
C PRO A 59 -18.22 -5.88 20.49
N GLU A 60 -17.01 -5.56 20.94
CA GLU A 60 -16.50 -4.19 21.00
C GLU A 60 -15.79 -3.77 19.70
N ALA A 61 -15.56 -4.69 18.76
CA ALA A 61 -14.91 -4.42 17.49
C ALA A 61 -15.93 -4.02 16.42
N GLU A 62 -15.80 -2.80 15.93
CA GLU A 62 -16.62 -2.25 14.85
C GLU A 62 -16.04 -2.70 13.49
N CYS A 63 -16.81 -3.47 12.73
CA CYS A 63 -16.42 -3.89 11.38
C CYS A 63 -16.88 -2.85 10.36
N LEU A 64 -15.93 -2.24 9.66
CA LEU A 64 -16.21 -1.21 8.67
C LEU A 64 -15.86 -1.69 7.25
N PRO A 65 -16.84 -1.89 6.36
CA PRO A 65 -16.58 -2.13 4.94
C PRO A 65 -16.10 -0.83 4.28
N CYS A 66 -14.79 -0.71 4.11
CA CYS A 66 -14.17 0.47 3.56
C CYS A 66 -14.40 0.57 2.06
N GLU A 67 -14.92 1.71 1.63
CA GLU A 67 -15.09 2.09 0.23
C GLU A 67 -14.37 3.42 -0.05
N TYR A 68 -14.31 3.82 -1.31
CA TYR A 68 -13.83 5.16 -1.70
C TYR A 68 -14.77 5.81 -2.72
N PRO A 69 -15.97 6.29 -2.33
CA PRO A 69 -16.92 6.90 -3.26
C PRO A 69 -16.34 8.08 -4.07
N LEU A 70 -15.25 8.70 -3.60
CA LEU A 70 -14.48 9.74 -4.30
C LEU A 70 -14.17 9.40 -5.76
N ILE A 71 -13.98 8.12 -6.11
CA ILE A 71 -13.69 7.73 -7.51
C ILE A 71 -14.82 8.12 -8.48
N HIS A 72 -16.06 8.16 -8.01
CA HIS A 72 -17.23 8.56 -8.79
C HIS A 72 -17.27 10.06 -9.10
N HIS A 73 -16.36 10.84 -8.51
CA HIS A 73 -16.21 12.28 -8.73
C HIS A 73 -14.86 12.64 -9.38
N SER A 74 -14.13 11.64 -9.89
CA SER A 74 -12.81 11.84 -10.51
C SER A 74 -12.84 12.72 -11.77
N ASP A 75 -14.00 12.86 -12.40
CA ASP A 75 -14.25 13.75 -13.55
C ASP A 75 -14.44 15.22 -13.15
N ARG A 76 -14.81 15.49 -11.89
CA ARG A 76 -15.25 16.81 -11.42
C ARG A 76 -14.41 17.38 -10.28
N ARG A 77 -13.68 16.55 -9.54
CA ARG A 77 -12.92 16.95 -8.36
C ARG A 77 -11.45 16.62 -8.51
N ALA A 78 -10.62 17.64 -8.35
CA ALA A 78 -9.17 17.51 -8.28
C ALA A 78 -8.74 17.00 -6.89
N ALA A 79 -8.93 15.70 -6.63
CA ALA A 79 -8.47 15.05 -5.41
C ALA A 79 -7.49 13.93 -5.74
N HIS A 80 -6.46 13.77 -4.91
CA HIS A 80 -5.54 12.66 -5.05
C HIS A 80 -6.16 11.36 -4.53
N PHE A 81 -5.87 10.23 -5.17
CA PHE A 81 -6.48 8.94 -4.83
C PHE A 81 -6.22 8.50 -3.37
N LEU A 82 -5.08 8.89 -2.80
CA LEU A 82 -4.79 8.67 -1.36
C LEU A 82 -5.84 9.27 -0.42
N ASN A 83 -6.59 10.28 -0.85
CA ASN A 83 -7.66 10.88 -0.05
C ASN A 83 -8.94 10.03 -0.05
N GLY A 84 -9.10 9.07 -0.96
CA GLY A 84 -10.35 8.32 -1.12
C GLY A 84 -10.83 7.65 0.16
N PHE A 85 -9.98 6.81 0.76
CA PHE A 85 -10.31 6.16 2.04
C PHE A 85 -10.25 7.12 3.23
N ILE A 86 -9.43 8.18 3.19
CA ILE A 86 -9.39 9.19 4.25
C ILE A 86 -10.73 9.94 4.34
N GLU A 87 -11.29 10.34 3.20
CA GLU A 87 -12.61 10.98 3.13
C GLU A 87 -13.70 10.05 3.63
N PHE A 88 -13.71 8.79 3.18
CA PHE A 88 -14.64 7.77 3.68
C PHE A 88 -14.56 7.61 5.21
N LEU A 89 -13.36 7.45 5.78
CA LEU A 89 -13.20 7.32 7.23
C LEU A 89 -13.58 8.59 7.99
N ASN A 90 -13.36 9.76 7.41
CA ASN A 90 -13.78 11.03 8.01
C ASN A 90 -15.31 11.14 8.09
N ASP A 91 -16.00 10.74 7.02
CA ASP A 91 -17.45 10.81 6.95
C ASP A 91 -18.07 9.76 7.89
N ASP A 92 -17.63 8.51 7.80
CA ASP A 92 -18.21 7.39 8.55
C ASP A 92 -17.92 7.46 10.06
N LEU A 93 -16.67 7.78 10.42
CA LEU A 93 -16.25 7.83 11.83
C LEU A 93 -16.37 9.23 12.44
N THR A 94 -16.86 10.23 11.68
CA THR A 94 -16.93 11.65 12.08
C THR A 94 -15.57 12.20 12.53
N LEU A 95 -14.55 12.02 11.68
CA LEU A 95 -13.16 12.42 11.93
C LEU A 95 -12.69 13.55 10.99
N ARG A 96 -11.44 13.98 11.19
CA ARG A 96 -10.73 14.99 10.39
C ARG A 96 -9.28 14.57 10.13
N ILE A 97 -9.11 13.31 9.74
CA ILE A 97 -7.85 12.73 9.27
C ILE A 97 -7.33 13.56 8.08
N LYS A 98 -6.03 13.86 8.10
CA LYS A 98 -5.34 14.57 7.03
C LYS A 98 -4.26 13.67 6.41
N LEU A 99 -4.10 13.75 5.10
CA LEU A 99 -3.03 13.04 4.40
C LEU A 99 -1.66 13.55 4.90
N THR A 100 -0.86 12.67 5.52
CA THR A 100 0.44 13.06 6.10
C THR A 100 1.61 12.83 5.14
N ARG A 101 1.49 11.84 4.26
CA ARG A 101 2.51 11.47 3.27
C ARG A 101 1.88 11.08 1.95
N PHE A 102 2.51 11.51 0.87
CA PHE A 102 2.05 11.25 -0.49
C PHE A 102 2.51 9.87 -1.01
N LYS A 103 2.18 8.80 -0.27
CA LYS A 103 2.44 7.40 -0.64
C LYS A 103 1.62 6.42 0.20
N GLY A 104 1.47 5.20 -0.29
CA GLY A 104 1.07 4.02 0.50
C GLY A 104 2.06 3.75 1.66
N ASP A 105 1.68 2.83 2.55
CA ASP A 105 2.43 2.52 3.76
C ASP A 105 2.71 1.01 3.88
N ILE A 106 3.80 0.56 3.23
CA ILE A 106 4.29 -0.82 3.27
C ILE A 106 5.50 -0.91 4.19
N HIS A 107 5.55 -1.96 5.00
CA HIS A 107 6.60 -2.21 5.98
C HIS A 107 7.32 -3.51 5.67
N LEU A 108 8.55 -3.40 5.17
CA LEU A 108 9.43 -4.56 4.99
C LEU A 108 10.08 -4.93 6.32
N SER A 109 10.18 -6.23 6.59
CA SER A 109 10.96 -6.79 7.68
C SER A 109 12.46 -6.47 7.52
N ALA A 110 13.22 -6.63 8.60
CA ALA A 110 14.66 -6.45 8.56
C ALA A 110 15.34 -7.42 7.55
N ALA A 111 14.83 -8.66 7.48
CA ALA A 111 15.34 -9.66 6.55
C ALA A 111 15.06 -9.28 5.09
N GLU A 112 13.86 -8.79 4.77
CA GLU A 112 13.52 -8.36 3.40
C GLU A 112 14.34 -7.15 2.95
N LYS A 113 14.66 -6.23 3.86
CA LYS A 113 15.52 -5.07 3.56
C LYS A 113 16.98 -5.46 3.34
N ALA A 114 17.44 -6.52 3.99
CA ALA A 114 18.81 -7.02 3.86
C ALA A 114 18.97 -8.00 2.69
N ALA A 115 17.87 -8.54 2.16
CA ALA A 115 17.91 -9.47 1.05
C ALA A 115 18.33 -8.75 -0.24
N PRO A 116 19.18 -9.40 -1.08
CA PRO A 116 19.52 -8.85 -2.39
C PRO A 116 18.25 -8.72 -3.23
N SER A 117 18.15 -7.64 -4.00
CA SER A 117 16.97 -7.42 -4.85
C SER A 117 16.85 -8.52 -5.91
N VAL A 118 15.65 -8.71 -6.47
CA VAL A 118 15.48 -9.66 -7.60
C VAL A 118 16.38 -9.29 -8.78
N VAL A 119 16.66 -7.99 -8.98
CA VAL A 119 17.56 -7.51 -10.03
C VAL A 119 18.99 -7.92 -9.75
N GLU A 120 19.44 -7.74 -8.52
CA GLU A 120 20.76 -8.15 -8.08
C GLU A 120 20.92 -9.67 -8.20
N GLN A 121 19.94 -10.46 -7.76
CA GLN A 121 19.96 -11.91 -7.89
C GLN A 121 20.06 -12.38 -9.35
N LEU A 122 19.38 -11.71 -10.27
CA LEU A 122 19.36 -12.09 -11.69
C LEU A 122 20.58 -11.57 -12.47
N THR A 123 21.20 -10.47 -12.05
CA THR A 123 22.22 -9.77 -12.84
C THR A 123 23.58 -9.65 -12.16
N GLY A 124 23.67 -9.96 -10.86
CA GLY A 124 24.83 -9.69 -10.03
C GLY A 124 25.07 -8.19 -9.76
N LEU A 125 24.10 -7.32 -10.08
CA LEU A 125 24.25 -5.87 -9.97
C LEU A 125 23.20 -5.27 -9.04
N ASP A 126 23.66 -4.60 -7.98
CA ASP A 126 22.82 -3.77 -7.13
C ASP A 126 22.59 -2.41 -7.80
N VAL A 127 21.45 -2.26 -8.47
CA VAL A 127 21.09 -1.05 -9.23
C VAL A 127 19.61 -0.70 -9.03
N PRO A 128 19.23 0.59 -9.07
CA PRO A 128 17.84 1.00 -9.04
C PRO A 128 17.02 0.42 -10.21
N TYR A 129 15.78 0.03 -9.92
CA TYR A 129 14.87 -0.55 -10.90
C TYR A 129 13.42 -0.16 -10.65
N TRP A 130 12.60 -0.29 -11.70
CA TRP A 130 11.15 -0.16 -11.61
C TRP A 130 10.50 -1.53 -11.79
N VAL A 131 9.48 -1.81 -10.98
CA VAL A 131 8.57 -2.95 -11.15
C VAL A 131 7.35 -2.47 -11.93
N ASN A 132 7.08 -3.08 -13.09
CA ASN A 132 5.87 -2.79 -13.87
C ASN A 132 4.97 -4.02 -13.92
N GLY A 133 3.74 -3.88 -13.42
CA GLY A 133 2.74 -4.94 -13.38
C GLY A 133 1.88 -4.96 -14.64
N ARG A 134 2.33 -5.63 -15.70
CA ARG A 134 1.45 -6.03 -16.82
C ARG A 134 1.66 -7.49 -17.18
N ARG A 135 0.83 -8.38 -16.61
CA ARG A 135 0.64 -9.82 -16.92
C ARG A 135 1.90 -10.73 -16.90
N TRP A 136 3.10 -10.14 -16.88
CA TRP A 136 4.44 -10.71 -16.82
C TRP A 136 5.33 -9.68 -16.12
N TRP A 137 5.97 -10.06 -15.00
CA TRP A 137 6.85 -9.17 -14.24
C TRP A 137 8.01 -8.69 -15.13
N THR A 138 7.92 -7.46 -15.62
CA THR A 138 8.99 -6.85 -16.42
C THR A 138 9.77 -5.93 -15.51
N ILE A 139 11.03 -6.27 -15.26
CA ILE A 139 11.96 -5.42 -14.52
C ILE A 139 12.69 -4.56 -15.55
N LEU A 140 12.57 -3.24 -15.41
CA LEU A 140 13.31 -2.27 -16.21
C LEU A 140 14.54 -1.79 -15.43
N LYS A 141 15.73 -2.10 -15.94
CA LYS A 141 16.99 -1.54 -15.42
C LYS A 141 17.12 -0.09 -15.83
N VAL A 142 17.32 0.82 -14.87
CA VAL A 142 17.64 2.22 -15.15
C VAL A 142 19.16 2.38 -15.11
N GLY A 143 19.79 2.37 -16.28
CA GLY A 143 21.18 2.81 -16.40
C GLY A 143 21.25 4.32 -16.51
N PHE A 144 21.68 5.02 -15.46
CA PHE A 144 22.15 6.40 -15.60
C PHE A 144 23.58 6.36 -16.15
N CYS A 145 23.71 6.49 -17.47
CA CYS A 145 25.00 6.66 -18.13
C CYS A 145 25.17 8.15 -18.46
N SER A 146 26.18 8.82 -17.89
CA SER A 146 26.48 10.23 -18.21
C SER A 146 27.07 10.43 -19.62
N SER A 147 27.28 9.34 -20.37
CA SER A 147 27.64 9.38 -21.78
C SER A 147 26.49 8.83 -22.63
N ARG A 148 26.16 9.56 -23.70
CA ARG A 148 25.03 9.32 -24.62
C ARG A 148 25.01 7.88 -25.16
N LEU A 149 24.34 6.95 -24.46
CA LEU A 149 23.76 5.69 -24.97
C LEU A 149 23.19 4.90 -23.77
N ALA A 150 21.99 5.29 -23.31
CA ALA A 150 21.26 4.49 -22.35
C ALA A 150 20.76 3.19 -23.02
N LYS A 151 21.52 2.09 -22.91
CA LYS A 151 21.02 0.76 -23.26
C LYS A 151 19.94 0.37 -22.24
N ARG A 152 18.68 0.40 -22.65
CA ARG A 152 17.57 -0.18 -21.87
C ARG A 152 17.67 -1.70 -21.95
N THR A 153 18.10 -2.33 -20.87
CA THR A 153 18.04 -3.80 -20.75
C THR A 153 16.74 -4.17 -20.06
N ILE A 154 15.86 -4.85 -20.80
CA ILE A 154 14.64 -5.44 -20.26
C ILE A 154 15.00 -6.82 -19.74
N ILE A 155 14.76 -7.09 -18.45
CA ILE A 155 14.96 -8.42 -17.87
C ILE A 155 13.58 -9.07 -17.79
N THR A 156 13.33 -10.05 -18.65
CA THR A 156 12.12 -10.88 -18.63
C THR A 156 12.43 -12.22 -17.98
N ARG A 157 11.62 -12.64 -17.01
CA ARG A 157 11.64 -14.02 -16.50
C ARG A 157 10.93 -14.90 -17.52
N ALA A 158 11.66 -15.78 -18.22
CA ALA A 158 11.04 -16.85 -18.99
C ALA A 158 10.49 -17.88 -18.02
N SER A 159 9.19 -18.19 -18.11
CA SER A 159 8.58 -19.27 -17.34
C SER A 159 9.20 -20.59 -17.79
N ALA A 160 9.89 -21.29 -16.89
CA ALA A 160 10.17 -22.70 -17.07
C ALA A 160 8.85 -23.45 -16.83
N THR A 161 8.37 -24.14 -17.86
CA THR A 161 7.25 -25.10 -17.85
C THR A 161 7.51 -26.27 -16.93
#